data_AF-A0A7K4H6X0-F1
#
_entry.id   AF-A0A7K4H6X0-F1
#
_cell.length_a   1.000
_cell.length_b   1.000
_cell.length_c   1.000
_cell.angle_alpha   90.00
_cell.angle_beta   90.00
_cell.angle_gamma   90.00
#
_symmetry.space_group_name_H-M   'P 1'
#
loop_
_entity.id
_entity.type
_entity.pdbx_description
1 polymer ?
#
loop_
_entity_poly.entity_id
_entity_poly.type
_entity_poly.pdbx_seq_one_letter_code
_entity_poly.pdbx_strand_id
1 'polypeptide(L)' 'MSEFTQEEKYIIEKLKENKGKLNYKQLQTLCQDEFEGVRLILKKLKEKGIVEYEGMIPGFSAEIELLRDNEI' A
#
# COMPACT_ATOMS: atom_id res chain seq x y z
N MET A 1 1.87 -14.14 13.46
CA MET A 1 0.80 -13.76 12.53
C MET A 1 0.66 -12.26 12.65
N SER A 2 1.18 -11.50 11.68
CA SER A 2 1.08 -10.04 11.76
C SER A 2 -0.35 -9.65 11.43
N GLU A 3 -1.16 -9.33 12.44
CA GLU A 3 -2.49 -8.78 12.22
C GLU A 3 -2.32 -7.42 11.53
N PHE A 4 -2.71 -7.35 10.26
CA PHE A 4 -2.79 -6.09 9.54
C PHE A 4 -3.91 -5.23 10.12
N THR A 5 -3.69 -3.92 10.23
CA THR A 5 -4.77 -2.97 10.57
C THR A 5 -5.80 -2.91 9.45
N GLN A 6 -6.95 -2.29 9.71
CA GLN A 6 -7.96 -2.09 8.67
C GLN A 6 -7.40 -1.29 7.49
N GLU A 7 -6.63 -0.22 7.75
CA GLU A 7 -6.05 0.59 6.68
C GLU A 7 -4.99 -0.18 5.88
N GLU A 8 -4.19 -1.02 6.55
CA GLU A 8 -3.20 -1.88 5.89
C GLU A 8 -3.89 -2.90 4.97
N LYS A 9 -4.95 -3.56 5.46
CA LYS A 9 -5.76 -4.50 4.67
C LYS A 9 -6.36 -3.80 3.46
N TYR A 10 -6.91 -2.61 3.65
CA TYR A 10 -7.52 -1.84 2.57
C TYR A 10 -6.53 -1.52 1.45
N ILE A 11 -5.31 -1.07 1.79
CA ILE A 11 -4.27 -0.81 0.78
C ILE A 11 -3.90 -2.09 0.02
N ILE A 12 -3.73 -3.20 0.75
CA ILE A 12 -3.41 -4.50 0.15
C ILE A 12 -4.52 -4.92 -0.82
N GLU A 13 -5.80 -4.82 -0.42
CA GLU A 13 -6.94 -5.14 -1.28
C GLU A 13 -6.96 -4.26 -2.54
N LYS A 14 -6.78 -2.94 -2.41
CA LYS A 14 -6.73 -2.04 -3.57
C LYS A 14 -5.58 -2.38 -4.52
N LEU A 15 -4.41 -2.77 -3.99
CA LEU A 15 -3.31 -3.26 -4.82
C LEU A 15 -3.69 -4.57 -5.53
N LYS A 16 -4.29 -5.55 -4.84
CA LYS A 16 -4.75 -6.82 -5.44
C LYS A 16 -5.75 -6.59 -6.56
N GLU A 17 -6.76 -5.74 -6.35
CA GLU A 17 -7.75 -5.36 -7.37
C GLU A 17 -7.10 -4.75 -8.63
N ASN A 18 -5.94 -4.12 -8.47
CA ASN A 18 -5.16 -3.49 -9.54
C ASN A 18 -3.94 -4.33 -9.97
N LYS A 19 -4.04 -5.67 -9.91
CA LYS A 19 -2.99 -6.60 -10.36
C LYS A 19 -1.66 -6.44 -9.61
N GLY A 20 -1.74 -6.05 -8.34
CA GLY A 20 -0.59 -5.86 -7.46
C GLY A 20 0.20 -4.57 -7.70
N LYS A 21 -0.26 -3.65 -8.57
CA LYS A 21 0.48 -2.42 -8.88
C LYS A 21 -0.43 -1.20 -8.98
N LEU A 22 -0.07 -0.12 -8.29
CA LEU A 22 -0.72 1.18 -8.40
C LEU A 22 0.30 2.30 -8.26
N ASN A 23 0.08 3.43 -8.93
CA ASN A 23 0.85 4.62 -8.59
C ASN A 23 0.33 5.23 -7.27
N TYR A 24 1.23 5.92 -6.55
CA TYR A 24 0.93 6.52 -5.27
C TYR A 24 -0.24 7.50 -5.32
N LYS A 25 -0.36 8.31 -6.39
CA LYS A 25 -1.46 9.27 -6.56
C LYS A 25 -2.82 8.56 -6.64
N GLN A 26 -2.91 7.50 -7.43
CA GLN A 26 -4.13 6.70 -7.58
C GLN A 26 -4.48 6.01 -6.27
N LEU A 27 -3.50 5.38 -5.62
CA LEU A 27 -3.71 4.75 -4.33
C LEU A 27 -4.17 5.76 -3.28
N GLN A 28 -3.55 6.96 -3.25
CA GLN A 28 -3.97 8.05 -2.37
C GLN A 28 -5.42 8.47 -2.65
N THR A 29 -5.80 8.64 -3.91
CA THR A 29 -7.18 8.98 -4.30
C THR A 29 -8.18 7.89 -3.90
N LEU A 30 -7.81 6.62 -3.98
CA LEU A 30 -8.68 5.51 -3.58
C LEU A 30 -8.85 5.40 -2.07
N CYS A 31 -7.84 5.78 -1.29
CA CYS A 31 -7.88 5.70 0.17
C CYS A 31 -8.45 6.95 0.84
N GLN A 32 -8.51 8.10 0.15
CA GLN A 32 -8.87 9.39 0.76
C GLN A 32 -10.27 9.42 1.39
N ASP A 33 -11.19 8.60 0.89
CA ASP A 33 -12.57 8.50 1.40
C ASP A 33 -12.66 7.63 2.68
N GLU A 34 -11.65 6.78 2.94
CA GLU A 34 -11.64 5.85 4.07
C GLU A 34 -10.71 6.31 5.20
N PHE A 35 -9.52 6.83 4.87
CA PHE A 35 -8.53 7.28 5.86
C PHE A 35 -7.47 8.22 5.29
N GLU A 36 -6.83 8.98 6.18
CA GLU A 36 -5.69 9.83 5.87
C GLU A 36 -4.34 9.13 6.15
N GLY A 37 -3.25 9.69 5.63
CA GLY A 37 -1.90 9.24 6.03
C GLY A 37 -1.37 8.00 5.30
N VAL A 38 -1.81 7.75 4.05
CA VAL A 38 -1.37 6.63 3.18
C VAL A 38 0.15 6.42 3.17
N ARG A 39 0.95 7.49 3.19
CA ARG A 39 2.43 7.41 3.22
C ARG A 39 2.96 6.66 4.43
N LEU A 40 2.39 6.90 5.62
CA LEU A 40 2.83 6.26 6.84
C LEU A 40 2.51 4.77 6.82
N ILE A 41 1.35 4.41 6.29
CA ILE A 41 0.91 3.01 6.18
C ILE A 41 1.76 2.28 5.14
N LEU A 42 2.02 2.89 3.99
CA LEU A 42 2.94 2.34 2.97
C LEU A 42 4.34 2.10 3.52
N LYS A 43 4.86 3.03 4.34
CA LYS A 43 6.15 2.82 5.03
C LYS A 43 6.12 1.59 5.92
N LYS A 44 5.09 1.42 6.75
CA LYS A 44 4.93 0.23 7.61
C LYS A 44 4.81 -1.05 6.79
N LEU A 45 4.03 -1.04 5.71
CA LEU A 45 3.88 -2.18 4.81
C LEU A 45 5.19 -2.56 4.11
N LYS A 46 6.01 -1.56 3.74
CA LYS A 46 7.35 -1.77 3.19
C LYS A 46 8.31 -2.36 4.22
N GLU A 47 8.31 -1.84 5.45
CA GLU A 47 9.08 -2.40 6.57
C GLU A 47 8.67 -3.85 6.90
N LYS A 48 7.39 -4.19 6.69
CA LYS A 48 6.85 -5.56 6.80
C LYS A 48 7.16 -6.44 5.57
N GLY A 49 7.75 -5.91 4.50
CA GLY A 49 8.07 -6.63 3.26
C GLY A 49 6.85 -7.04 2.44
N ILE A 50 5.75 -6.28 2.54
CA ILE A 50 4.49 -6.54 1.83
C ILE A 50 4.43 -5.78 0.52
N VAL A 51 4.90 -4.54 0.51
CA VAL A 51 4.94 -3.68 -0.68
C VAL A 51 6.35 -3.15 -0.92
N GLU A 52 6.64 -2.78 -2.16
CA GLU A 52 7.86 -2.10 -2.57
C GLU A 52 7.52 -0.83 -3.35
N TYR A 53 8.39 0.16 -3.23
CA TYR A 53 8.34 1.40 -4.00
C TYR A 53 9.70 2.09 -3.93
N GLU A 54 10.01 2.99 -4.87
CA GLU A 54 11.30 3.67 -4.89
C GLU A 54 11.50 4.60 -3.68
N GLY A 55 12.65 4.47 -3.02
CA GLY A 55 13.04 5.30 -1.88
C GLY A 55 12.44 4.88 -0.53
N MET A 56 12.56 5.77 0.47
CA MET A 56 12.05 5.55 1.83
C MET A 56 10.58 5.97 1.97
N ILE A 57 10.19 7.03 1.26
CA ILE A 57 8.82 7.58 1.21
C ILE A 57 8.42 7.66 -0.26
N PRO A 58 7.21 7.23 -0.64
CA PRO A 58 6.79 7.27 -2.04
C PRO A 58 6.72 8.72 -2.53
N GLY A 59 7.42 8.99 -3.62
CA GLY A 59 7.25 10.21 -4.40
C GLY A 59 5.86 10.29 -5.04
N PHE A 60 5.53 11.46 -5.58
CA PHE A 60 4.21 11.68 -6.21
C PHE A 60 3.89 10.69 -7.35
N SER A 61 4.92 10.31 -8.11
CA SER A 61 4.84 9.37 -9.23
C SER A 61 5.34 7.97 -8.88
N ALA A 62 5.54 7.66 -7.59
CA ALA A 62 6.06 6.34 -7.19
C ALA A 62 5.07 5.23 -7.59
N GLU A 63 5.58 4.14 -8.16
CA GLU A 63 4.84 2.90 -8.33
C GLU A 63 4.94 2.09 -7.04
N ILE A 64 3.79 1.66 -6.53
CA ILE A 64 3.64 0.79 -5.37
C ILE A 64 3.34 -0.61 -5.89
N GLU A 65 4.21 -1.56 -5.57
CA GLU A 65 4.10 -2.95 -5.98
C GLU A 65 3.85 -3.85 -4.76
N LEU A 66 2.87 -4.75 -4.86
CA LEU A 66 2.59 -5.78 -3.87
C LEU A 66 3.55 -6.96 -4.10
N LEU A 67 4.44 -7.21 -3.13
CA LEU A 67 5.45 -8.27 -3.23
C LEU A 67 4.93 -9.64 -2.80
N ARG A 68 4.00 -9.67 -1.83
CA ARG A 68 3.46 -10.91 -1.27
C ARG A 68 1.96 -10.81 -1.13
N ASP A 69 1.26 -11.70 -1.83
CA ASP A 69 -0.08 -12.11 -1.49
C ASP A 69 0.06 -13.17 -0.40
N ASN A 70 0.20 -12.76 0.85
CA ASN A 70 -0.14 -13.73 1.90
C ASN A 70 -1.64 -13.93 1.72
N GLU A 71 -2.05 -15.09 1.21
CA GLU A 71 -3.41 -15.57 1.29
C GLU A 71 -3.81 -15.45 2.78
N ILE A 72 -4.66 -14.46 3.09
CA ILE A 72 -5.28 -14.28 4.40
C ILE A 72 -6.53 -15.14 4.43
#